data_AF-A0A352INA7-F1
#
_entry.id   AF-A0A352INA7-F1
#
_cell.length_a   1.000
_cell.length_b   1.000
_cell.length_c   1.000
_cell.angle_alpha   90.00
_cell.angle_beta   90.00
_cell.angle_gamma   90.00
#
_symmetry.space_group_name_H-M   'P 1'
#
loop_
_entity.id
_entity.type
_entity.pdbx_description
1 polymer ?
#
loop_
_entity_poly.entity_id
_entity_poly.type
_entity_poly.pdbx_seq_one_letter_code
_entity_poly.pdbx_strand_id
1 'polypeptide(L)'
;MLLWLTEVLSQYFSALTVFQYLTLRGILGTLTALLISLIIGPVMIRKLSQYQIGQAVRDDGPQTHLSKAGTPTMGGALILVAIGISTLLWADLGNRYVWVTLLVTLLFGAIGWVDDYRKVVERNPRG
;
A
#
# COMPACT_ATOMS: atom_id res chain seq x y z
N MET A 1 0.34 0.91 -17.34
CA MET A 1 1.04 -0.08 -18.20
C MET A 1 0.08 -1.02 -18.91
N LEU A 2 -0.87 -1.65 -18.21
CA LEU A 2 -1.84 -2.55 -18.86
C LEU A 2 -2.77 -1.80 -19.81
N LEU A 3 -3.12 -0.55 -19.51
CA LEU A 3 -3.92 0.27 -20.42
C LEU A 3 -3.30 0.39 -21.82
N TRP A 4 -2.00 0.72 -21.89
CA TRP A 4 -1.28 0.86 -23.14
C TRP A 4 -1.27 -0.46 -23.92
N LEU A 5 -1.06 -1.59 -23.22
CA LEU A 5 -1.12 -2.91 -23.83
C LEU A 5 -2.53 -3.23 -24.37
N THR A 6 -3.58 -2.95 -23.59
CA THR A 6 -4.97 -3.19 -24.02
C THR A 6 -5.38 -2.29 -25.17
N GLU A 7 -4.84 -1.08 -25.27
CA GLU A 7 -5.11 -0.15 -26.36
C GLU A 7 -4.55 -0.66 -27.69
N VAL A 8 -3.29 -1.12 -27.69
CA VAL A 8 -2.68 -1.77 -28.87
C VAL A 8 -3.44 -3.04 -29.26
N LEU A 9 -3.82 -3.85 -28.29
CA LEU A 9 -4.48 -5.14 -28.54
C LEU A 9 -5.96 -4.99 -28.94
N SER A 10 -6.61 -3.90 -28.55
CA SER A 10 -8.00 -3.60 -28.93
C SER A 10 -8.18 -3.37 -30.43
N GLN A 11 -7.11 -3.03 -31.15
CA GLN A 11 -7.09 -2.93 -32.61
C GLN A 11 -7.34 -4.30 -33.29
N TYR A 12 -7.04 -5.39 -32.59
CA TYR A 12 -7.20 -6.76 -33.07
C TYR A 12 -8.40 -7.47 -32.43
N PHE A 13 -8.76 -7.13 -31.19
CA PHE A 13 -9.88 -7.73 -30.46
C PHE A 13 -10.78 -6.66 -29.83
N SER A 14 -11.98 -6.48 -30.40
CA SER A 14 -12.97 -5.49 -29.93
C SER A 14 -13.45 -5.71 -28.49
N ALA A 15 -13.36 -6.95 -27.99
CA ALA A 15 -13.67 -7.28 -26.59
C ALA A 15 -12.75 -6.56 -25.58
N LEU A 16 -11.54 -6.14 -25.99
CA LEU A 16 -10.57 -5.49 -25.11
C LEU A 16 -10.83 -4.00 -24.92
N THR A 17 -11.71 -3.39 -25.73
CA THR A 17 -12.15 -2.00 -25.55
C THR A 17 -12.81 -1.75 -24.21
N VAL A 18 -13.37 -2.81 -23.58
CA VAL A 18 -14.00 -2.72 -22.26
C VAL A 18 -12.99 -2.24 -21.18
N PHE A 19 -11.71 -2.53 -21.34
CA PHE A 19 -10.65 -2.05 -20.45
C PHE A 19 -10.34 -0.55 -20.56
N GLN A 20 -10.88 0.14 -21.57
CA GLN A 20 -10.72 1.60 -21.71
C GLN A 20 -11.70 2.39 -20.84
N TYR A 21 -12.82 1.79 -20.41
CA TYR A 21 -13.79 2.45 -19.54
C TYR A 21 -13.19 2.79 -18.17
N LEU A 22 -13.29 4.05 -17.78
CA LEU A 22 -12.74 4.57 -16.52
C LEU A 22 -13.30 3.84 -15.29
N THR A 23 -14.60 3.54 -15.29
CA THR A 23 -15.29 2.85 -14.19
C THR A 23 -14.76 1.42 -14.02
N LEU A 24 -14.63 0.67 -15.11
CA LEU A 24 -14.07 -0.69 -15.06
C LEU A 24 -12.64 -0.67 -14.53
N ARG A 25 -11.80 0.25 -15.04
CA ARG A 25 -10.42 0.40 -14.59
C ARG A 25 -10.32 0.74 -13.10
N GLY A 26 -11.20 1.61 -12.61
CA GLY A 26 -11.27 1.95 -11.18
C GLY A 26 -11.63 0.73 -10.31
N ILE A 27 -12.60 -0.07 -10.74
CA ILE A 27 -13.00 -1.31 -10.06
C ILE A 27 -11.84 -2.32 -10.09
N LEU A 28 -11.23 -2.57 -11.25
CA LEU A 28 -10.12 -3.50 -11.40
C LEU A 28 -8.88 -3.05 -10.62
N GLY A 29 -8.60 -1.74 -10.59
CA GLY A 29 -7.55 -1.16 -9.75
C GLY A 29 -7.80 -1.40 -8.26
N THR A 30 -9.03 -1.16 -7.80
CA THR A 30 -9.38 -1.39 -6.40
C THR A 30 -9.29 -2.87 -6.02
N LEU A 31 -9.83 -3.76 -6.86
CA LEU A 31 -9.77 -5.21 -6.65
C LEU A 31 -8.35 -5.75 -6.69
N THR A 32 -7.50 -5.26 -7.60
CA THR A 32 -6.09 -5.67 -7.64
C THR A 32 -5.32 -5.19 -6.43
N ALA A 33 -5.53 -3.95 -5.96
CA ALA A 33 -4.91 -3.47 -4.72
C ALA A 33 -5.36 -4.29 -3.50
N LEU A 34 -6.65 -4.64 -3.42
CA LEU A 34 -7.20 -5.49 -2.38
C LEU A 34 -6.59 -6.91 -2.43
N LEU A 35 -6.53 -7.53 -3.61
CA LEU A 35 -5.93 -8.86 -3.78
C LEU A 35 -4.46 -8.89 -3.37
N ILE A 36 -3.69 -7.89 -3.81
CA ILE A 36 -2.29 -7.73 -3.40
C ILE A 36 -2.19 -7.63 -1.89
N SER A 37 -3.03 -6.81 -1.25
CA SER A 37 -3.04 -6.62 0.20
C SER A 37 -3.41 -7.90 0.95
N LEU A 38 -4.39 -8.67 0.46
CA LEU A 38 -4.81 -9.92 1.09
C LEU A 38 -3.79 -11.05 0.94
N ILE A 39 -3.08 -11.11 -0.19
CA ILE A 39 -2.08 -12.15 -0.46
C ILE A 39 -0.76 -11.83 0.26
N ILE A 40 -0.28 -10.59 0.15
CA ILE A 40 1.01 -10.17 0.71
C ILE A 40 0.88 -9.83 2.20
N GLY A 41 -0.28 -9.35 2.64
CA GLY A 41 -0.53 -8.92 4.02
C GLY A 41 -0.14 -9.95 5.08
N PRO A 42 -0.60 -11.22 5.00
CA PRO A 42 -0.24 -12.25 5.98
C PRO A 42 1.27 -12.53 6.03
N VAL A 43 1.95 -12.52 4.89
CA VAL A 43 3.41 -12.72 4.82
C VAL A 43 4.14 -11.55 5.46
N MET A 44 3.71 -10.32 5.18
CA MET A 44 4.29 -9.12 5.75
C MET A 44 4.05 -9.05 7.27
N ILE A 45 2.84 -9.35 7.74
CA ILE A 45 2.51 -9.39 9.17
C ILE A 45 3.37 -10.42 9.89
N ARG A 46 3.54 -11.63 9.34
CA ARG A 46 4.41 -12.65 9.93
C ARG A 46 5.87 -12.19 10.01
N LYS A 47 6.41 -11.59 8.95
CA LYS A 47 7.78 -11.03 8.97
C LYS A 47 7.92 -9.91 10.00
N LEU A 48 7.00 -8.96 10.04
CA LEU A 48 7.04 -7.84 10.98
C LEU A 48 6.89 -8.30 12.44
N SER A 49 6.07 -9.33 12.68
CA SER A 49 5.95 -9.97 14.00
C SER A 49 7.24 -10.68 14.42
N GLN A 50 7.95 -11.32 13.49
CA GLN A 50 9.24 -11.97 13.75
C GLN A 50 10.36 -10.97 14.11
N TYR A 51 10.34 -9.75 13.55
CA TYR A 51 11.33 -8.72 13.87
C TYR A 51 11.11 -8.04 15.24
N GLN A 52 10.21 -8.57 16.09
CA GLN A 52 9.88 -8.02 17.42
C GLN A 52 9.64 -6.50 17.40
N ILE A 53 8.95 -6.02 16.36
CA ILE A 53 8.39 -4.67 16.32
C ILE A 53 7.11 -4.65 17.15
N GLY A 54 7.22 -5.10 18.40
CA GLY A 54 6.22 -4.87 19.42
C GLY A 54 6.44 -3.46 19.94
N GLN A 55 5.42 -2.60 19.87
CA GLN A 55 5.48 -1.31 20.55
C GLN A 55 5.97 -1.53 21.98
N ALA A 56 7.03 -0.83 22.38
CA ALA A 56 7.43 -0.76 23.77
C ALA A 56 6.26 -0.15 24.55
N VAL A 57 5.49 -1.01 25.21
CA VAL A 57 4.37 -0.58 26.05
C VAL A 57 5.00 0.18 27.20
N ARG A 58 4.62 1.45 27.39
CA ARG A 58 4.95 2.18 28.61
C ARG A 58 4.22 1.50 29.76
N ASP A 59 4.93 1.14 30.82
CA ASP A 59 4.38 0.51 32.02
C ASP A 59 3.39 1.42 32.80
N ASP A 60 3.20 2.67 32.35
CA ASP A 60 2.42 3.70 33.04
C ASP A 60 0.90 3.71 32.68
N GLY A 61 0.39 2.71 31.93
CA GLY A 61 -0.98 2.70 31.36
C GLY A 61 -1.92 1.60 31.88
N PRO A 62 -3.26 1.78 31.83
CA PRO A 62 -4.23 0.80 32.33
C PRO A 62 -4.17 -0.53 31.56
N GLN A 63 -4.33 -1.67 32.26
CA GLN A 63 -4.13 -3.03 31.75
C GLN A 63 -4.97 -3.41 30.51
N THR A 64 -6.06 -2.70 30.22
CA THR A 64 -6.85 -2.88 28.99
C THR A 64 -6.11 -2.47 27.70
N HIS A 65 -5.06 -1.64 27.81
CA HIS A 65 -4.20 -1.25 26.70
C HIS A 65 -3.13 -2.29 26.34
N LEU A 66 -2.89 -3.32 27.18
CA LEU A 66 -1.95 -4.41 26.90
C LEU A 66 -2.39 -5.33 25.76
N SER A 67 -3.69 -5.34 25.40
CA SER A 67 -4.22 -6.15 24.29
C SER A 67 -3.84 -5.63 22.89
N LYS A 68 -3.31 -4.41 22.79
CA LYS A 68 -2.75 -3.86 21.54
C LYS A 68 -1.26 -4.16 21.38
N ALA A 69 -0.64 -4.82 22.36
CA ALA A 69 0.76 -5.24 22.32
C ALA A 69 0.91 -6.43 21.37
N GLY A 70 1.23 -6.17 20.11
CA GLY A 70 1.53 -7.22 19.13
C GLY A 70 1.05 -6.93 17.71
N THR A 71 0.22 -5.90 17.49
CA THR A 71 -0.11 -5.46 16.13
C THR A 71 1.09 -4.73 15.51
N PRO A 72 1.69 -5.25 14.44
CA PRO A 72 2.90 -4.68 13.86
C PRO A 72 2.64 -3.27 13.31
N THR A 73 3.42 -2.29 13.78
CA THR A 73 3.42 -0.91 13.26
C THR A 73 4.22 -0.85 11.96
N MET A 74 3.59 -1.21 10.85
CA MET A 74 4.06 -0.92 9.47
C MET A 74 3.04 -1.26 8.37
N GLY A 75 1.75 -1.43 8.71
CA GLY A 75 0.69 -1.76 7.74
C GLY A 75 0.56 -0.76 6.58
N GLY A 76 0.94 0.51 6.81
CA GLY A 76 0.94 1.54 5.77
C GLY A 76 1.85 1.22 4.59
N ALA A 77 2.98 0.52 4.81
CA ALA A 77 3.88 0.13 3.73
C ALA A 77 3.21 -0.84 2.75
N LEU A 78 2.41 -1.79 3.24
CA LEU A 78 1.63 -2.70 2.39
C LEU A 78 0.65 -1.93 1.52
N ILE A 79 -0.07 -0.99 2.13
CA ILE A 79 -1.08 -0.19 1.44
C ILE A 79 -0.42 0.64 0.34
N LEU A 80 0.71 1.29 0.62
CA LEU A 80 1.46 2.08 -0.35
C LEU A 80 1.96 1.24 -1.53
N VAL A 81 2.50 0.05 -1.25
CA VAL A 81 2.96 -0.87 -2.31
C VAL A 81 1.78 -1.37 -3.14
N ALA A 82 0.66 -1.76 -2.50
CA ALA A 82 -0.52 -2.26 -3.20
C ALA A 82 -1.16 -1.18 -4.08
N ILE A 83 -1.34 0.03 -3.56
CA ILE A 83 -1.88 1.17 -4.33
C ILE A 83 -0.90 1.57 -5.43
N GLY A 84 0.41 1.61 -5.15
CA GLY A 84 1.42 1.97 -6.14
C GLY A 84 1.43 1.01 -7.33
N ILE A 85 1.47 -0.30 -7.08
CA ILE A 85 1.42 -1.32 -8.13
C ILE A 85 0.11 -1.26 -8.90
N SER A 86 -1.03 -1.20 -8.20
CA SER A 86 -2.35 -1.13 -8.84
C SER A 86 -2.48 0.10 -9.74
N THR A 87 -2.02 1.26 -9.26
CA THR A 87 -2.03 2.51 -10.03
C THR A 87 -1.16 2.39 -11.28
N LEU A 88 0.05 1.83 -11.18
CA LEU A 88 0.93 1.63 -12.34
C LEU A 88 0.33 0.68 -13.39
N LEU A 89 -0.44 -0.31 -12.95
CA LEU A 89 -1.11 -1.26 -13.83
C LEU A 89 -2.28 -0.61 -14.57
N TRP A 90 -3.22 -0.01 -13.83
CA TRP A 90 -4.53 0.40 -14.34
C TRP A 90 -4.68 1.88 -14.65
N ALA A 91 -3.87 2.77 -14.05
CA ALA A 91 -3.97 4.20 -14.28
C ALA A 91 -3.39 4.60 -15.65
N ASP A 92 -3.80 5.77 -16.11
CA ASP A 92 -3.29 6.36 -17.35
C ASP A 92 -1.98 7.07 -17.02
N LEU A 93 -0.88 6.51 -17.48
CA LEU A 93 0.47 7.02 -17.22
C LEU A 93 0.82 8.24 -18.07
N GLY A 94 0.01 8.58 -19.09
CA GLY A 94 0.11 9.84 -19.81
C GLY A 94 -0.44 11.02 -19.00
N ASN A 95 -1.22 10.74 -17.96
CA ASN A 95 -1.83 11.77 -17.13
C ASN A 95 -0.86 12.25 -16.02
N ARG A 96 -0.42 13.51 -16.12
CA ARG A 96 0.44 14.16 -15.13
C ARG A 96 -0.14 14.16 -13.71
N TYR A 97 -1.46 14.20 -13.55
CA TYR A 97 -2.10 14.22 -12.23
C TYR A 97 -1.91 12.90 -11.48
N VAL A 98 -1.86 11.78 -12.20
CA VAL A 98 -1.59 10.45 -11.63
C VAL A 98 -0.17 10.42 -11.05
N TRP A 99 0.82 10.92 -11.80
CA TRP A 99 2.20 10.98 -11.35
C TRP A 99 2.40 11.88 -10.13
N VAL A 100 1.80 13.07 -10.12
CA VAL A 100 1.89 13.99 -8.98
C VAL A 100 1.26 13.35 -7.74
N THR A 101 0.08 12.75 -7.87
CA THR A 101 -0.62 12.11 -6.74
C THR A 101 0.16 10.91 -6.21
N LEU A 102 0.68 10.06 -7.11
CA LEU A 102 1.46 8.89 -6.75
C LEU A 102 2.75 9.30 -6.03
N LEU A 103 3.46 10.31 -6.56
CA LEU A 103 4.70 10.81 -5.97
C LEU A 103 4.45 11.39 -4.57
N VAL A 104 3.44 12.26 -4.41
CA VAL A 104 3.09 12.83 -3.10
C VAL A 104 2.73 11.71 -2.11
N THR A 105 1.91 10.74 -2.53
CA THR A 105 1.53 9.60 -1.68
C THR A 105 2.74 8.79 -1.23
N LEU A 106 3.67 8.50 -2.15
CA LEU A 106 4.89 7.77 -1.83
C LEU A 106 5.85 8.56 -0.93
N LEU A 107 5.97 9.88 -1.12
CA LEU A 107 6.80 10.74 -0.27
C LEU A 107 6.29 10.79 1.17
N PHE A 108 4.99 11.07 1.36
CA PHE A 108 4.40 11.06 2.70
C PHE A 108 4.44 9.67 3.33
N GLY A 109 4.28 8.63 2.51
CA GLY A 109 4.47 7.25 2.92
C GLY A 109 5.89 6.95 3.41
N ALA A 110 6.90 7.43 2.70
CA ALA A 110 8.30 7.28 3.08
C ALA A 110 8.62 8.03 4.39
N ILE A 111 8.09 9.24 4.56
CA ILE A 111 8.24 10.02 5.80
C ILE A 111 7.65 9.24 6.98
N GLY A 112 6.42 8.72 6.83
CA GLY A 112 5.77 7.92 7.87
C GLY A 112 6.53 6.63 8.17
N TRP A 113 7.09 5.98 7.14
CA TRP A 113 7.92 4.78 7.32
C TRP A 113 9.21 5.07 8.07
N VAL A 114 9.88 6.19 7.80
CA VAL A 114 11.08 6.62 8.53
C VAL A 114 10.75 6.92 10.00
N ASP A 115 9.64 7.60 10.28
CA ASP A 115 9.18 7.85 11.65
C ASP A 115 8.87 6.56 12.42
N ASP A 116 8.14 5.63 11.80
CA ASP A 116 7.87 4.30 12.39
C ASP A 116 9.16 3.49 12.58
N TYR A 117 10.11 3.53 11.64
CA TYR A 117 11.40 2.86 11.79
C TYR A 117 12.22 3.42 12.96
N ARG A 118 12.29 4.74 13.10
CA ARG A 118 13.01 5.40 14.19
C ARG A 118 12.42 5.07 15.55
N LYS A 119 11.09 5.08 15.70
CA LYS A 119 10.42 4.68 16.96
C LYS A 119 10.77 3.25 17.39
N VAL A 120 10.97 2.36 16.44
CA VAL A 120 11.26 0.94 16.69
C VAL A 120 12.72 0.71 17.03
N VAL A 121 13.64 1.36 16.31
CA VAL A 121 15.09 1.20 16.53
C VAL A 121 15.57 2.01 17.73
N GLU A 122 15.11 3.25 17.88
CA GLU A 122 15.59 4.17 18.92
C GLU A 122 14.80 4.02 20.25
N ARG A 123 13.74 3.20 20.30
CA ARG A 123 12.82 3.03 21.46
C ARG A 123 12.38 4.36 22.09
N ASN A 124 12.32 5.43 21.30
CA ASN A 124 11.99 6.76 21.80
C ASN A 124 10.52 7.08 21.51
N PRO A 125 9.61 7.05 22.51
CA PRO A 125 8.19 7.30 22.30
C PRO A 125 7.84 8.77 21.96
N ARG A 126 8.84 9.64 21.79
CA ARG A 126 8.65 11.08 21.50
C ARG A 126 9.17 11.54 20.13
N GLY A 127 9.75 10.65 19.32
CA GLY A 127 10.34 10.96 18.01
C GLY A 127 11.86 11.06 18.03
#